data_AF-A0A1B8ZUZ2-F1
#
_entry.id   AF-A0A1B8ZUZ2-F1
#
_cell.length_a   1.000
_cell.length_b   1.000
_cell.length_c   1.000
_cell.angle_alpha   90.00
_cell.angle_beta   90.00
_cell.angle_gamma   90.00
#
_symmetry.space_group_name_H-M   'P 1'
#
loop_
_entity.id
_entity.type
_entity.pdbx_description
1 polymer ?
#
loop_
_entity_poly.entity_id
_entity_poly.type
_entity_poly.pdbx_seq_one_letter_code
_entity_poly.pdbx_strand_id
1 'polypeptide(L)'
;MKIRLLNFAILFAGYTVSAQIGINTTKPQATLDVVGSATNADKLDGIIAPRLTGDQLKVKNYTAAQTGTIVYVTAAGAAPSGKTAGVQSPGYYFFDGTKWNGLSTGWDKIGNAGTTATTSALGTDITQGNYLGTNDGQNLILATQSNVKGILDVNGTLQGGNSNTSSGPYASFTWGSNNVLSNSISSNVALGRNNTVSAQGANFPAIAIGIGNTATSGAKVIGNSNTVNGATNLVFGNLNQAPTGLGLTFGNSNTNNGGIAFGTGNTVSSNTIAVGSGNTASGTESMGLGFSATAGAGQIVYANAQHIFYSKGNGENTIVGINMVPTANTTSGAAIQIKGIKPADNNCTVNDEGAIRYNSNLRVHEGCNGSSWKAFTN
;
A
#
# COMPACT_ATOMS: atom_id res chain seq x y z
N MET A 1 91.91 -26.28 -36.44
CA MET A 1 91.00 -26.40 -35.28
C MET A 1 90.26 -25.09 -34.93
N LYS A 2 90.87 -23.90 -35.06
CA LYS A 2 90.27 -22.59 -34.70
C LYS A 2 88.98 -22.20 -35.46
N ILE A 3 88.84 -22.53 -36.75
CA ILE A 3 87.63 -22.25 -37.56
C ILE A 3 86.43 -23.16 -37.21
N ARG A 4 86.68 -24.37 -36.69
CA ARG A 4 85.60 -25.29 -36.30
C ARG A 4 84.99 -24.95 -34.93
N LEU A 5 85.74 -24.30 -34.04
CA LEU A 5 85.24 -23.75 -32.78
C LEU A 5 84.37 -22.51 -32.98
N LEU A 6 84.68 -21.66 -33.97
CA LEU A 6 83.89 -20.47 -34.29
C LEU A 6 82.50 -20.84 -34.85
N ASN A 7 82.42 -21.87 -35.70
CA ASN A 7 81.15 -22.37 -36.23
C ASN A 7 80.26 -23.01 -35.14
N PHE A 8 80.86 -23.61 -34.10
CA PHE A 8 80.12 -24.16 -32.97
C PHE A 8 79.59 -23.06 -32.05
N ALA A 9 80.35 -21.97 -31.85
CA ALA A 9 79.93 -20.82 -31.05
C ALA A 9 78.79 -20.01 -31.70
N ILE A 10 78.76 -19.90 -33.04
CA ILE A 10 77.69 -19.20 -33.77
C ILE A 10 76.37 -19.98 -33.74
N LEU A 11 76.40 -21.32 -33.63
CA LEU A 11 75.20 -22.15 -33.57
C LEU A 11 74.37 -21.93 -32.30
N PHE A 12 74.99 -21.49 -31.20
CA PHE A 12 74.31 -21.20 -29.93
C PHE A 12 73.97 -19.71 -29.73
N ALA A 13 74.54 -18.81 -30.53
CA ALA A 13 74.35 -17.36 -30.40
C ALA A 13 73.02 -16.84 -30.99
N GLY A 14 72.29 -17.67 -31.76
CA GLY A 14 71.09 -17.27 -32.50
C GLY A 14 69.74 -17.70 -31.90
N TYR A 15 69.71 -18.44 -30.79
CA TYR A 15 68.45 -18.91 -30.20
C TYR A 15 68.01 -18.00 -29.06
N THR A 16 67.12 -17.06 -29.35
CA THR A 16 66.29 -16.42 -28.31
C THR A 16 65.27 -17.46 -27.84
N VAL A 17 65.58 -18.20 -26.78
CA VAL A 17 64.62 -19.11 -26.14
C VAL A 17 63.61 -18.23 -25.41
N SER A 18 62.44 -18.07 -26.02
CA SER A 18 61.32 -17.42 -25.36
C SER A 18 60.80 -18.36 -24.26
N ALA A 19 60.68 -17.86 -23.04
CA ALA A 19 60.32 -18.65 -21.85
C ALA A 19 58.81 -18.95 -21.74
N GLN A 20 58.11 -19.17 -22.86
CA GLN A 20 56.70 -19.58 -22.82
C GLN A 20 56.57 -21.10 -22.65
N ILE A 21 55.62 -21.52 -21.83
CA ILE A 21 55.23 -22.92 -21.66
C ILE A 21 53.93 -23.14 -22.41
N GLY A 22 53.98 -23.95 -23.46
CA GLY A 22 52.78 -24.44 -24.16
C GLY A 22 52.43 -25.84 -23.67
N ILE A 23 51.19 -26.05 -23.22
CA ILE A 23 50.62 -27.37 -22.97
C ILE A 23 49.62 -27.65 -24.09
N ASN A 24 49.85 -28.73 -24.84
CA ASN A 24 49.03 -29.13 -25.98
C ASN A 24 48.99 -28.10 -27.13
N THR A 25 49.99 -27.20 -27.20
CA THR A 25 50.23 -26.27 -28.32
C THR A 25 51.73 -26.09 -28.56
N THR A 26 52.13 -25.98 -29.82
CA THR A 26 53.54 -25.72 -30.22
C THR A 26 53.81 -24.24 -30.47
N LYS A 27 52.78 -23.40 -30.42
CA LYS A 27 52.85 -21.95 -30.64
C LYS A 27 52.16 -21.19 -29.50
N PRO A 28 52.67 -21.27 -28.26
CA PRO A 28 52.04 -20.63 -27.11
C PRO A 28 51.89 -19.11 -27.33
N GLN A 29 50.71 -18.58 -27.04
CA GLN A 29 50.40 -17.14 -27.16
C GLN A 29 50.50 -16.38 -25.82
N ALA A 30 50.79 -17.08 -24.72
CA ALA A 30 51.00 -16.51 -23.39
C ALA A 30 52.19 -17.21 -22.70
N THR A 31 52.64 -16.66 -21.57
CA THR A 31 53.72 -17.28 -20.77
C THR A 31 53.39 -18.71 -20.33
N LEU A 32 52.12 -18.98 -20.04
CA LEU A 32 51.55 -20.33 -19.96
C LEU A 32 50.31 -20.38 -20.85
N ASP A 33 50.35 -21.18 -21.90
CA ASP A 33 49.22 -21.40 -22.82
C ASP A 33 48.80 -22.87 -22.77
N VAL A 34 47.56 -23.12 -22.35
CA VAL A 34 47.00 -24.47 -22.22
C VAL A 34 45.84 -24.60 -23.20
N VAL A 35 46.07 -25.30 -24.30
CA VAL A 35 45.06 -25.49 -25.35
C VAL A 35 44.30 -26.80 -25.09
N GLY A 36 42.97 -26.71 -24.98
CA GLY A 36 42.11 -27.88 -24.77
C GLY A 36 42.02 -28.81 -25.98
N SER A 37 41.59 -30.05 -25.76
CA SER A 37 41.27 -31.04 -26.80
C SER A 37 39.76 -31.14 -27.01
N ALA A 38 39.14 -30.05 -27.47
CA ALA A 38 37.68 -29.81 -27.43
C ALA A 38 36.77 -30.92 -28.00
N THR A 39 37.25 -31.73 -28.95
CA THR A 39 36.46 -32.80 -29.58
C THR A 39 36.68 -34.18 -28.99
N ASN A 40 37.63 -34.34 -28.05
CA ASN A 40 37.95 -35.62 -27.42
C ASN A 40 37.32 -35.70 -26.02
N ALA A 41 36.21 -36.45 -25.90
CA ALA A 41 35.48 -36.60 -24.64
C ALA A 41 36.26 -37.32 -23.53
N ASP A 42 37.31 -38.08 -23.86
CA ASP A 42 38.16 -38.77 -22.89
C ASP A 42 39.26 -37.85 -22.33
N LYS A 43 39.42 -36.64 -22.90
CA LYS A 43 40.34 -35.62 -22.40
C LYS A 43 39.57 -34.55 -21.63
N LEU A 44 39.73 -34.58 -20.31
CA LEU A 44 39.16 -33.58 -19.40
C LEU A 44 40.07 -32.34 -19.36
N ASP A 45 39.75 -31.34 -20.18
CA ASP A 45 40.50 -30.08 -20.24
C ASP A 45 40.38 -29.27 -18.94
N GLY A 46 41.48 -28.75 -18.41
CA GLY A 46 41.47 -27.86 -17.25
C GLY A 46 42.83 -27.63 -16.62
N ILE A 47 42.88 -26.67 -15.69
CA ILE A 47 44.04 -26.42 -14.83
C ILE A 47 43.58 -26.59 -13.38
N ILE A 48 44.19 -27.52 -12.65
CA ILE A 48 43.96 -27.69 -11.22
C ILE A 48 45.03 -26.89 -10.48
N ALA A 49 44.63 -25.81 -9.79
CA ALA A 49 45.56 -25.05 -8.95
C ALA A 49 46.05 -25.89 -7.75
N PRO A 50 47.18 -25.52 -7.12
CA PRO A 50 47.65 -26.18 -5.91
C PRO A 50 46.56 -26.27 -4.84
N ARG A 51 46.40 -27.46 -4.24
CA ARG A 51 45.37 -27.77 -3.25
C ARG A 51 45.94 -27.71 -1.84
N LEU A 52 45.32 -26.94 -0.95
CA LEU A 52 45.76 -26.75 0.44
C LEU A 52 44.54 -26.68 1.36
N THR A 53 44.64 -27.09 2.62
CA THR A 53 43.64 -26.68 3.64
C THR A 53 43.86 -25.22 4.05
N GLY A 54 42.86 -24.57 4.63
CA GLY A 54 42.99 -23.20 5.15
C GLY A 54 44.08 -23.08 6.20
N ASP A 55 44.29 -24.10 7.03
CA ASP A 55 45.39 -24.15 8.01
C ASP A 55 46.77 -24.27 7.34
N GLN A 56 46.88 -25.10 6.29
CA GLN A 56 48.11 -25.20 5.50
C GLN A 56 48.42 -23.91 4.74
N LEU A 57 47.39 -23.19 4.30
CA LEU A 57 47.53 -21.90 3.65
C LEU A 57 47.96 -20.80 4.64
N LYS A 58 47.42 -20.84 5.86
CA LYS A 58 47.68 -19.84 6.92
C LYS A 58 49.14 -19.81 7.37
N VAL A 59 49.83 -20.96 7.39
CA VAL A 59 51.24 -21.04 7.80
C VAL A 59 52.22 -20.56 6.71
N LYS A 60 51.74 -20.27 5.50
CA LYS A 60 52.58 -19.79 4.39
C LYS A 60 52.71 -18.27 4.42
N ASN A 61 53.94 -17.77 4.27
CA ASN A 61 54.22 -16.34 4.23
C ASN A 61 54.16 -15.79 2.81
N TYR A 62 52.95 -15.60 2.27
CA TYR A 62 52.76 -14.92 0.99
C TYR A 62 53.01 -13.42 1.13
N THR A 63 53.76 -12.83 0.20
CA THR A 63 54.10 -11.39 0.17
C THR A 63 53.57 -10.75 -1.11
N ALA A 64 53.72 -9.42 -1.26
CA ALA A 64 53.28 -8.71 -2.46
C ALA A 64 53.84 -9.32 -3.78
N ALA A 65 54.99 -9.99 -3.73
CA ALA A 65 55.59 -10.67 -4.88
C ALA A 65 54.77 -11.87 -5.40
N GLN A 66 53.81 -12.39 -4.62
CA GLN A 66 52.92 -13.49 -5.01
C GLN A 66 51.50 -13.01 -5.35
N THR A 67 51.28 -11.71 -5.53
CA THR A 67 49.98 -11.17 -5.96
C THR A 67 49.53 -11.83 -7.26
N GLY A 68 48.28 -12.26 -7.32
CA GLY A 68 47.72 -13.02 -8.45
C GLY A 68 47.87 -14.55 -8.34
N THR A 69 48.50 -15.07 -7.28
CA THR A 69 48.56 -16.53 -7.04
C THR A 69 47.15 -17.07 -6.82
N ILE A 70 46.83 -18.20 -7.46
CA ILE A 70 45.56 -18.92 -7.27
C ILE A 70 45.84 -20.26 -6.59
N VAL A 71 45.00 -20.60 -5.62
CA VAL A 71 44.99 -21.91 -4.94
C VAL A 71 43.56 -22.43 -4.85
N TYR A 72 43.42 -23.75 -4.71
CA TYR A 72 42.17 -24.36 -4.31
C TYR A 72 42.26 -24.75 -2.84
N VAL A 73 41.42 -24.15 -2.00
CA VAL A 73 41.32 -24.52 -0.60
C VAL A 73 40.38 -25.71 -0.47
N THR A 74 40.82 -26.81 0.13
CA THR A 74 40.04 -28.05 0.26
C THR A 74 39.18 -28.10 1.52
N ALA A 75 39.53 -27.33 2.55
CA ALA A 75 38.81 -27.21 3.82
C ALA A 75 39.11 -25.84 4.45
N ALA A 76 38.15 -25.23 5.13
CA ALA A 76 38.40 -24.03 5.92
C ALA A 76 39.38 -24.31 7.08
N GLY A 77 40.15 -23.30 7.48
CA GLY A 77 40.99 -23.42 8.68
C GLY A 77 40.16 -23.33 9.96
N ALA A 78 40.63 -23.91 11.07
CA ALA A 78 39.89 -23.91 12.34
C ALA A 78 39.67 -22.50 12.92
N ALA A 79 40.58 -21.56 12.61
CA ALA A 79 40.48 -20.15 13.00
C ALA A 79 41.16 -19.25 11.95
N PRO A 80 40.49 -18.95 10.81
CA PRO A 80 41.02 -18.09 9.76
C PRO A 80 41.33 -16.68 10.33
N SER A 81 42.50 -16.14 10.01
CA SER A 81 42.95 -14.83 10.53
C SER A 81 44.11 -14.29 9.69
N GLY A 82 44.43 -13.01 9.85
CA GLY A 82 45.46 -12.34 9.05
C GLY A 82 45.17 -12.49 7.56
N LYS A 83 46.15 -12.97 6.79
CA LYS A 83 46.06 -13.11 5.33
C LYS A 83 45.00 -14.14 4.89
N THR A 84 44.61 -15.09 5.73
CA THR A 84 43.58 -16.10 5.40
C THR A 84 42.22 -15.79 6.00
N ALA A 85 41.99 -14.59 6.56
CA ALA A 85 40.70 -14.23 7.16
C ALA A 85 39.50 -14.40 6.20
N GLY A 86 39.71 -14.23 4.89
CA GLY A 86 38.69 -14.44 3.86
C GLY A 86 38.44 -15.91 3.49
N VAL A 87 39.24 -16.85 3.98
CA VAL A 87 39.21 -18.28 3.61
C VAL A 87 38.28 -19.05 4.57
N GLN A 88 36.98 -18.96 4.29
CA GLN A 88 35.93 -19.48 5.19
C GLN A 88 35.33 -20.82 4.73
N SER A 89 35.62 -21.26 3.52
CA SER A 89 35.07 -22.49 2.94
C SER A 89 36.01 -23.08 1.88
N PRO A 90 35.83 -24.36 1.50
CA PRO A 90 36.50 -24.91 0.33
C PRO A 90 36.16 -24.12 -0.94
N GLY A 91 37.14 -23.87 -1.80
CA GLY A 91 36.94 -23.11 -3.04
C GLY A 91 38.24 -22.59 -3.64
N TYR A 92 38.15 -21.93 -4.79
CA TYR A 92 39.28 -21.24 -5.38
C TYR A 92 39.48 -19.88 -4.71
N TYR A 93 40.73 -19.52 -4.43
CA TYR A 93 41.12 -18.25 -3.84
C TYR A 93 42.29 -17.64 -4.62
N PHE A 94 42.31 -16.32 -4.73
CA PHE A 94 43.46 -15.57 -5.24
C PHE A 94 44.07 -14.68 -4.15
N PHE A 95 45.38 -14.47 -4.22
CA PHE A 95 46.10 -13.57 -3.32
C PHE A 95 46.14 -12.15 -3.90
N ASP A 96 45.61 -11.16 -3.19
CA ASP A 96 45.54 -9.76 -3.65
C ASP A 96 46.78 -8.91 -3.30
N GLY A 97 47.80 -9.54 -2.69
CA GLY A 97 49.00 -8.87 -2.18
C GLY A 97 48.97 -8.67 -0.66
N THR A 98 47.77 -8.70 -0.06
CA THR A 98 47.54 -8.52 1.39
C THR A 98 46.85 -9.72 2.03
N LYS A 99 45.83 -10.29 1.39
CA LYS A 99 45.01 -11.40 1.87
C LYS A 99 44.51 -12.28 0.72
N TRP A 100 43.95 -13.43 1.09
CA TRP A 100 43.27 -14.36 0.20
C TRP A 100 41.79 -14.00 0.07
N ASN A 101 41.32 -13.86 -1.17
CA ASN A 101 39.91 -13.59 -1.50
C ASN A 101 39.36 -14.73 -2.36
N GLY A 102 38.10 -15.10 -2.13
CA GLY A 102 37.45 -16.17 -2.88
C GLY A 102 37.17 -15.77 -4.33
N LEU A 103 37.42 -16.69 -5.27
CA LEU A 103 36.98 -16.60 -6.66
C LEU A 103 35.56 -17.17 -6.77
N SER A 104 34.64 -16.68 -5.93
CA SER A 104 33.25 -17.14 -5.92
C SER A 104 32.38 -16.28 -6.83
N THR A 105 31.32 -16.87 -7.37
CA THR A 105 30.30 -16.17 -8.18
C THR A 105 29.21 -15.49 -7.33
N GLY A 106 29.34 -15.56 -6.00
CA GLY A 106 28.37 -15.03 -5.05
C GLY A 106 28.72 -13.62 -4.57
N TRP A 107 27.69 -12.88 -4.14
CA TRP A 107 27.87 -11.64 -3.41
C TRP A 107 28.52 -11.94 -2.06
N ASP A 108 29.80 -11.62 -1.89
CA ASP A 108 30.44 -11.66 -0.58
C ASP A 108 29.75 -10.67 0.36
N LYS A 109 29.08 -11.19 1.39
CA LYS A 109 28.38 -10.41 2.43
C LYS A 109 29.33 -9.72 3.42
N ILE A 110 30.52 -9.35 2.97
CA ILE A 110 31.54 -8.66 3.80
C ILE A 110 31.25 -7.14 3.88
N GLY A 111 30.26 -6.64 3.13
CA GLY A 111 30.09 -5.19 2.91
C GLY A 111 29.66 -4.30 4.08
N ASN A 112 29.17 -4.84 5.21
CA ASN A 112 28.51 -4.01 6.23
C ASN A 112 29.03 -4.17 7.68
N ALA A 113 30.03 -5.02 7.94
CA ALA A 113 30.60 -5.10 9.29
C ALA A 113 31.52 -3.89 9.55
N GLY A 114 31.20 -3.08 10.58
CA GLY A 114 31.99 -1.89 10.95
C GLY A 114 31.63 -0.61 10.19
N THR A 115 30.50 -0.57 9.48
CA THR A 115 30.05 0.64 8.78
C THR A 115 29.35 1.61 9.72
N THR A 116 29.71 2.90 9.65
CA THR A 116 28.98 3.99 10.30
C THR A 116 28.04 4.64 9.26
N ALA A 117 26.75 4.75 9.56
CA ALA A 117 25.78 5.41 8.69
C ALA A 117 25.99 6.94 8.68
N THR A 118 25.62 7.61 7.59
CA THR A 118 25.60 9.08 7.53
C THR A 118 24.65 9.68 8.58
N THR A 119 25.01 10.85 9.09
CA THR A 119 24.19 11.69 9.98
C THR A 119 23.72 12.99 9.30
N SER A 120 23.91 13.09 7.98
CA SER A 120 23.51 14.26 7.20
C SER A 120 21.99 14.45 7.24
N ALA A 121 21.53 15.70 7.26
CA ALA A 121 20.10 16.02 7.33
C ALA A 121 19.41 15.79 5.97
N LEU A 122 18.08 15.62 6.00
CA LEU A 122 17.27 15.53 4.77
C LEU A 122 17.48 16.78 3.89
N GLY A 123 17.75 16.56 2.60
CA GLY A 123 17.98 17.64 1.63
C GLY A 123 19.38 18.25 1.65
N THR A 124 20.36 17.63 2.33
CA THR A 124 21.76 18.08 2.35
C THR A 124 22.71 17.01 1.77
N ASP A 125 23.84 17.47 1.21
CA ASP A 125 24.85 16.57 0.66
C ASP A 125 25.45 15.67 1.75
N ILE A 126 25.61 14.39 1.42
CA ILE A 126 26.27 13.42 2.30
C ILE A 126 27.79 13.59 2.16
N THR A 127 28.43 14.13 3.18
CA THR A 127 29.89 14.34 3.21
C THR A 127 30.66 13.23 3.94
N GLN A 128 30.00 12.49 4.84
CA GLN A 128 30.59 11.41 5.63
C GLN A 128 29.57 10.29 5.92
N GLY A 129 30.08 9.07 6.13
CA GLY A 129 29.28 7.89 6.48
C GLY A 129 28.66 7.18 5.27
N ASN A 130 28.13 5.98 5.50
CA ASN A 130 27.58 5.13 4.46
C ASN A 130 26.08 5.42 4.24
N TYR A 131 25.61 5.21 3.01
CA TYR A 131 24.22 5.36 2.61
C TYR A 131 23.85 4.35 1.52
N LEU A 132 22.54 4.07 1.36
CA LEU A 132 21.99 3.35 0.22
C LEU A 132 21.36 4.38 -0.72
N GLY A 133 21.99 4.66 -1.85
CA GLY A 133 21.54 5.68 -2.77
C GLY A 133 22.59 6.01 -3.83
N THR A 134 22.36 7.11 -4.53
CA THR A 134 23.21 7.68 -5.57
C THR A 134 23.79 9.01 -5.08
N ASN A 135 24.94 9.43 -5.62
CA ASN A 135 25.57 10.74 -5.35
C ASN A 135 25.98 11.48 -6.63
N ASP A 136 25.53 10.99 -7.78
CA ASP A 136 25.95 11.39 -9.12
C ASP A 136 24.79 12.01 -9.93
N GLY A 137 23.73 12.48 -9.25
CA GLY A 137 22.56 13.06 -9.89
C GLY A 137 21.64 12.03 -10.57
N GLN A 138 21.83 10.74 -10.28
CA GLN A 138 21.00 9.66 -10.79
C GLN A 138 19.91 9.26 -9.78
N ASN A 139 18.84 8.63 -10.25
CA ASN A 139 17.78 8.12 -9.37
C ASN A 139 18.21 6.80 -8.70
N LEU A 140 17.73 6.53 -7.48
CA LEU A 140 17.86 5.20 -6.87
C LEU A 140 16.78 4.27 -7.41
N ILE A 141 17.20 3.20 -8.08
CA ILE A 141 16.32 2.24 -8.73
C ILE A 141 16.16 0.97 -7.87
N LEU A 142 14.92 0.60 -7.60
CA LEU A 142 14.54 -0.70 -7.03
C LEU A 142 14.02 -1.59 -8.17
N ALA A 143 14.72 -2.67 -8.47
CA ALA A 143 14.39 -3.56 -9.58
C ALA A 143 14.29 -5.03 -9.16
N THR A 144 13.41 -5.78 -9.81
CA THR A 144 13.33 -7.24 -9.71
C THR A 144 13.17 -7.83 -11.11
N GLN A 145 13.79 -8.97 -11.38
CA GLN A 145 13.78 -9.60 -12.72
C GLN A 145 14.24 -8.64 -13.84
N SER A 146 15.22 -7.79 -13.54
CA SER A 146 15.69 -6.73 -14.46
C SER A 146 14.60 -5.75 -14.92
N ASN A 147 13.54 -5.57 -14.12
CA ASN A 147 12.46 -4.63 -14.37
C ASN A 147 12.32 -3.66 -13.18
N VAL A 148 12.18 -2.36 -13.46
CA VAL A 148 12.05 -1.30 -12.45
C VAL A 148 10.70 -1.41 -11.75
N LYS A 149 10.72 -1.48 -10.42
CA LYS A 149 9.53 -1.54 -9.54
C LYS A 149 9.40 -0.33 -8.63
N GLY A 150 10.49 0.36 -8.36
CA GLY A 150 10.48 1.60 -7.59
C GLY A 150 11.61 2.54 -7.99
N ILE A 151 11.37 3.83 -7.85
CA ILE A 151 12.31 4.90 -8.15
C ILE A 151 12.21 5.89 -7.00
N LEU A 152 13.30 6.12 -6.27
CA LEU A 152 13.45 7.35 -5.50
C LEU A 152 14.21 8.32 -6.40
N ASP A 153 13.49 9.31 -6.93
CA ASP A 153 14.10 10.27 -7.85
C ASP A 153 14.91 11.35 -7.12
N VAL A 154 15.74 12.06 -7.88
CA VAL A 154 16.59 13.15 -7.35
C VAL A 154 15.82 14.30 -6.69
N ASN A 155 14.51 14.39 -6.91
CA ASN A 155 13.64 15.38 -6.29
C ASN A 155 12.97 14.87 -4.99
N GLY A 156 13.25 13.64 -4.57
CA GLY A 156 12.72 13.03 -3.37
C GLY A 156 11.37 12.34 -3.55
N THR A 157 10.89 12.13 -4.78
CA THR A 157 9.65 11.40 -5.04
C THR A 157 9.91 9.90 -5.02
N LEU A 158 9.19 9.17 -4.16
CA LEU A 158 9.14 7.71 -4.23
C LEU A 158 8.00 7.28 -5.17
N GLN A 159 8.38 6.77 -6.33
CA GLN A 159 7.48 6.15 -7.30
C GLN A 159 7.57 4.64 -7.13
N GLY A 160 6.43 3.95 -7.06
CA GLY A 160 6.37 2.49 -6.97
C GLY A 160 5.31 1.97 -7.92
N GLY A 161 5.57 0.86 -8.60
CA GLY A 161 4.67 0.40 -9.65
C GLY A 161 5.10 -0.86 -10.39
N ASN A 162 4.33 -1.19 -11.41
CA ASN A 162 4.59 -2.25 -12.37
C ASN A 162 4.18 -1.76 -13.77
N SER A 163 4.15 -2.61 -14.80
CA SER A 163 3.87 -2.20 -16.19
C SER A 163 2.64 -1.27 -16.30
N ASN A 164 2.81 -0.11 -16.94
CA ASN A 164 1.77 0.91 -17.14
C ASN A 164 0.75 0.54 -18.24
N THR A 165 0.47 -0.74 -18.43
CA THR A 165 -0.52 -1.23 -19.40
C THR A 165 -1.81 -1.62 -18.67
N SER A 166 -2.97 -1.32 -19.25
CA SER A 166 -4.30 -1.61 -18.64
C SER A 166 -4.58 -3.09 -18.40
N SER A 167 -3.79 -3.99 -19.00
CA SER A 167 -3.83 -5.44 -18.83
C SER A 167 -2.60 -6.01 -18.12
N GLY A 168 -1.72 -5.15 -17.61
CA GLY A 168 -0.46 -5.52 -16.98
C GLY A 168 -0.61 -5.96 -15.52
N PRO A 169 0.40 -6.64 -14.95
CA PRO A 169 0.42 -6.98 -13.54
C PRO A 169 0.38 -5.71 -12.68
N TYR A 170 -0.47 -5.68 -11.65
CA TYR A 170 -0.69 -4.53 -10.78
C TYR A 170 0.34 -4.45 -9.65
N ALA A 171 0.50 -3.27 -9.04
CA ALA A 171 1.38 -3.05 -7.90
C ALA A 171 0.58 -2.50 -6.71
N SER A 172 0.62 -3.19 -5.57
CA SER A 172 -0.05 -2.76 -4.34
C SER A 172 0.95 -2.13 -3.37
N PHE A 173 0.50 -1.20 -2.53
CA PHE A 173 1.30 -0.61 -1.46
C PHE A 173 0.76 -1.01 -0.10
N THR A 174 1.60 -1.65 0.72
CA THR A 174 1.27 -2.01 2.11
C THR A 174 2.34 -1.51 3.05
N TRP A 175 1.95 -0.74 4.06
CA TRP A 175 2.88 -0.19 5.04
C TRP A 175 2.29 -0.21 6.45
N GLY A 176 3.13 -0.59 7.42
CA GLY A 176 2.77 -0.73 8.82
C GLY A 176 2.78 -2.18 9.26
N SER A 177 1.91 -2.57 10.20
CA SER A 177 2.00 -3.86 10.90
C SER A 177 0.77 -4.74 10.64
N ASN A 178 0.97 -6.02 10.31
CA ASN A 178 -0.10 -7.02 10.16
C ASN A 178 -1.19 -6.62 9.16
N ASN A 179 -0.86 -5.85 8.12
CA ASN A 179 -1.78 -5.64 7.02
C ASN A 179 -1.82 -6.89 6.14
N VAL A 180 -3.00 -7.25 5.67
CA VAL A 180 -3.26 -8.40 4.81
C VAL A 180 -3.61 -7.92 3.41
N LEU A 181 -2.81 -8.33 2.43
CA LEU A 181 -3.09 -8.19 1.00
C LEU A 181 -3.49 -9.56 0.46
N SER A 182 -4.78 -9.85 0.42
CA SER A 182 -5.29 -11.15 -0.06
C SER A 182 -5.52 -11.19 -1.57
N ASN A 183 -5.44 -10.05 -2.25
CA ASN A 183 -5.46 -9.97 -3.70
C ASN A 183 -4.44 -8.95 -4.21
N SER A 184 -3.45 -9.38 -5.00
CA SER A 184 -2.37 -8.53 -5.53
C SER A 184 -2.62 -7.98 -6.94
N ILE A 185 -3.72 -8.33 -7.61
CA ILE A 185 -3.97 -7.95 -9.02
C ILE A 185 -4.83 -6.68 -9.16
N SER A 186 -4.60 -5.68 -8.30
CA SER A 186 -5.64 -4.67 -8.02
C SER A 186 -5.15 -3.33 -7.51
N SER A 187 -3.84 -3.09 -7.52
CA SER A 187 -3.18 -1.89 -7.00
C SER A 187 -3.68 -1.42 -5.63
N ASN A 188 -3.93 -2.36 -4.72
CA ASN A 188 -4.52 -2.08 -3.42
C ASN A 188 -3.59 -1.26 -2.53
N VAL A 189 -4.16 -0.49 -1.60
CA VAL A 189 -3.41 0.31 -0.62
C VAL A 189 -3.84 -0.05 0.81
N ALA A 190 -2.90 -0.49 1.64
CA ALA A 190 -3.12 -0.72 3.07
C ALA A 190 -2.11 0.05 3.92
N LEU A 191 -2.58 0.95 4.78
CA LEU A 191 -1.74 1.77 5.65
C LEU A 191 -2.15 1.66 7.12
N GLY A 192 -1.19 1.43 8.01
CA GLY A 192 -1.42 1.34 9.45
C GLY A 192 -1.38 -0.11 9.94
N ARG A 193 -2.36 -0.53 10.74
CA ARG A 193 -2.32 -1.82 11.42
C ARG A 193 -3.55 -2.69 11.18
N ASN A 194 -3.35 -3.99 10.99
CA ASN A 194 -4.44 -4.98 10.90
C ASN A 194 -5.46 -4.66 9.77
N ASN A 195 -5.07 -3.94 8.73
CA ASN A 195 -5.97 -3.66 7.62
C ASN A 195 -5.96 -4.82 6.63
N THR A 196 -7.13 -5.15 6.06
CA THR A 196 -7.29 -6.16 5.03
C THR A 196 -7.77 -5.51 3.74
N VAL A 197 -7.02 -5.71 2.65
CA VAL A 197 -7.40 -5.26 1.31
C VAL A 197 -7.43 -6.41 0.32
N SER A 198 -8.51 -6.48 -0.44
CA SER A 198 -8.79 -7.63 -1.32
C SER A 198 -9.63 -7.28 -2.54
N ALA A 199 -9.46 -6.09 -3.15
CA ALA A 199 -10.28 -5.77 -4.33
C ALA A 199 -10.03 -6.80 -5.46
N GLN A 200 -11.13 -7.27 -6.05
CA GLN A 200 -11.42 -8.01 -7.32
C GLN A 200 -12.40 -7.29 -8.26
N GLY A 201 -12.83 -6.09 -7.84
CA GLY A 201 -13.96 -5.32 -8.41
C GLY A 201 -15.04 -5.12 -7.35
N ALA A 202 -15.70 -3.96 -7.21
CA ALA A 202 -15.91 -2.93 -8.22
C ALA A 202 -15.28 -1.57 -7.85
N ASN A 203 -14.64 -0.78 -8.73
CA ASN A 203 -13.89 -1.09 -9.95
C ASN A 203 -12.41 -0.76 -9.72
N PHE A 204 -11.87 -1.23 -8.58
CA PHE A 204 -10.46 -1.15 -8.16
C PHE A 204 -9.87 0.27 -8.05
N PRO A 205 -8.77 0.49 -7.31
CA PRO A 205 -8.21 -0.35 -6.24
C PRO A 205 -9.06 -0.33 -4.95
N ALA A 206 -8.81 -1.21 -3.97
CA ALA A 206 -9.27 -1.00 -2.59
C ALA A 206 -8.24 -0.18 -1.78
N ILE A 207 -8.74 0.64 -0.86
CA ILE A 207 -7.91 1.41 0.07
C ILE A 207 -8.42 1.16 1.50
N ALA A 208 -7.51 0.79 2.41
CA ALA A 208 -7.77 0.66 3.83
C ALA A 208 -6.70 1.40 4.63
N ILE A 209 -7.08 2.45 5.37
CA ILE A 209 -6.16 3.28 6.15
C ILE A 209 -6.64 3.35 7.60
N GLY A 210 -5.72 3.12 8.54
CA GLY A 210 -5.98 3.18 9.97
C GLY A 210 -5.79 1.83 10.63
N ILE A 211 -6.74 1.39 11.46
CA ILE A 211 -6.62 0.16 12.24
C ILE A 211 -7.79 -0.79 11.99
N GLY A 212 -7.51 -2.04 11.62
CA GLY A 212 -8.53 -3.10 11.62
C GLY A 212 -9.59 -2.94 10.53
N ASN A 213 -9.34 -2.16 9.48
CA ASN A 213 -10.31 -1.97 8.41
C ASN A 213 -10.26 -3.12 7.41
N THR A 214 -11.42 -3.53 6.91
CA THR A 214 -11.54 -4.44 5.76
C THR A 214 -12.14 -3.69 4.59
N ALA A 215 -11.40 -3.60 3.50
CA ALA A 215 -11.85 -3.01 2.25
C ALA A 215 -11.73 -4.05 1.13
N THR A 216 -12.88 -4.58 0.72
CA THR A 216 -12.95 -5.45 -0.46
C THR A 216 -13.67 -4.74 -1.60
N SER A 217 -13.69 -5.36 -2.77
CA SER A 217 -14.49 -4.90 -3.90
C SER A 217 -14.36 -3.42 -4.28
N GLY A 218 -13.13 -2.88 -4.30
CA GLY A 218 -12.82 -1.49 -4.68
C GLY A 218 -13.25 -0.40 -3.70
N ALA A 219 -13.67 -0.79 -2.48
CA ALA A 219 -14.02 0.14 -1.43
C ALA A 219 -12.85 1.01 -0.96
N LYS A 220 -13.17 2.20 -0.44
CA LYS A 220 -12.25 3.18 0.14
C LYS A 220 -12.63 3.38 1.59
N VAL A 221 -11.75 2.97 2.50
CA VAL A 221 -12.06 2.87 3.93
C VAL A 221 -10.97 3.53 4.74
N ILE A 222 -11.36 4.48 5.59
CA ILE A 222 -10.45 5.22 6.47
C ILE A 222 -11.03 5.27 7.88
N GLY A 223 -10.25 4.85 8.87
CA GLY A 223 -10.63 4.93 10.29
C GLY A 223 -10.32 3.65 11.05
N ASN A 224 -11.24 3.18 11.90
CA ASN A 224 -11.01 2.03 12.77
C ASN A 224 -12.11 0.97 12.70
N SER A 225 -11.72 -0.28 12.50
CA SER A 225 -12.60 -1.45 12.59
C SER A 225 -13.84 -1.36 11.68
N ASN A 226 -13.71 -0.75 10.51
CA ASN A 226 -14.77 -0.75 9.51
C ASN A 226 -14.70 -2.01 8.66
N THR A 227 -15.86 -2.60 8.34
CA THR A 227 -15.96 -3.82 7.52
C THR A 227 -16.78 -3.54 6.27
N VAL A 228 -16.11 -3.48 5.12
CA VAL A 228 -16.71 -3.04 3.86
C VAL A 228 -16.51 -4.10 2.79
N ASN A 229 -17.63 -4.74 2.42
CA ASN A 229 -17.69 -5.77 1.38
C ASN A 229 -18.43 -5.33 0.12
N GLY A 230 -19.25 -4.29 0.24
CA GLY A 230 -19.98 -3.72 -0.88
C GLY A 230 -19.05 -3.03 -1.88
N ALA A 231 -19.38 -3.20 -3.15
CA ALA A 231 -18.71 -2.58 -4.28
C ALA A 231 -18.58 -1.04 -4.13
N THR A 232 -17.41 -0.47 -4.43
CA THR A 232 -17.21 0.99 -4.57
C THR A 232 -17.58 1.87 -3.36
N ASN A 233 -17.78 1.31 -2.16
CA ASN A 233 -18.17 2.12 -0.98
C ASN A 233 -17.09 3.11 -0.56
N LEU A 234 -17.52 4.27 -0.03
CA LEU A 234 -16.67 5.23 0.66
C LEU A 234 -17.05 5.28 2.14
N VAL A 235 -16.14 4.89 3.02
CA VAL A 235 -16.40 4.77 4.45
C VAL A 235 -15.36 5.49 5.28
N PHE A 236 -15.81 6.37 6.16
CA PHE A 236 -15.01 7.10 7.12
C PHE A 236 -15.54 6.91 8.54
N GLY A 237 -14.67 6.59 9.49
CA GLY A 237 -14.98 6.59 10.92
C GLY A 237 -14.75 5.25 11.59
N ASN A 238 -15.65 4.82 12.47
CA ASN A 238 -15.42 3.68 13.35
C ASN A 238 -16.55 2.64 13.29
N LEU A 239 -16.20 1.36 13.31
CA LEU A 239 -17.16 0.25 13.46
C LEU A 239 -18.29 0.26 12.42
N ASN A 240 -18.10 0.88 11.26
CA ASN A 240 -19.13 0.91 10.22
C ASN A 240 -19.12 -0.38 9.41
N GLN A 241 -20.28 -0.77 8.93
CA GLN A 241 -20.49 -1.92 8.08
C GLN A 241 -21.11 -1.47 6.76
N ALA A 242 -20.55 -1.95 5.65
CA ALA A 242 -21.13 -1.77 4.33
C ALA A 242 -21.02 -3.09 3.55
N PRO A 243 -21.93 -4.04 3.81
CA PRO A 243 -21.82 -5.39 3.27
C PRO A 243 -22.17 -5.48 1.78
N THR A 244 -23.03 -4.59 1.27
CA THR A 244 -23.52 -4.61 -0.11
C THR A 244 -23.78 -3.21 -0.66
N GLY A 245 -23.93 -3.11 -1.99
CA GLY A 245 -24.28 -1.86 -2.67
C GLY A 245 -23.16 -0.83 -2.73
N LEU A 246 -23.38 0.24 -3.50
CA LEU A 246 -22.56 1.45 -3.49
C LEU A 246 -23.15 2.43 -2.48
N GLY A 247 -22.34 2.90 -1.54
CA GLY A 247 -22.80 3.83 -0.52
C GLY A 247 -21.71 4.76 0.01
N LEU A 248 -22.17 5.78 0.72
CA LEU A 248 -21.35 6.72 1.47
C LEU A 248 -21.66 6.57 2.96
N THR A 249 -20.65 6.31 3.78
CA THR A 249 -20.81 6.16 5.22
C THR A 249 -19.82 7.03 5.97
N PHE A 250 -20.33 7.86 6.87
CA PHE A 250 -19.53 8.70 7.76
C PHE A 250 -20.01 8.57 9.20
N GLY A 251 -19.10 8.23 10.11
CA GLY A 251 -19.34 8.26 11.56
C GLY A 251 -19.12 6.93 12.26
N ASN A 252 -20.01 6.54 13.17
CA ASN A 252 -19.78 5.40 14.06
C ASN A 252 -20.90 4.35 14.01
N SER A 253 -20.54 3.08 13.90
CA SER A 253 -21.50 1.96 14.02
C SER A 253 -22.68 2.02 13.05
N ASN A 254 -22.51 2.60 11.86
CA ASN A 254 -23.55 2.61 10.84
C ASN A 254 -23.54 1.32 10.02
N THR A 255 -24.71 0.91 9.52
CA THR A 255 -24.89 -0.17 8.55
C THR A 255 -25.43 0.41 7.25
N ASN A 256 -24.66 0.31 6.16
CA ASN A 256 -25.02 0.88 4.87
C ASN A 256 -25.06 -0.19 3.75
N ASN A 257 -26.26 -0.43 3.22
CA ASN A 257 -26.52 -1.41 2.17
C ASN A 257 -26.83 -0.74 0.81
N GLY A 258 -26.18 0.37 0.50
CA GLY A 258 -26.30 1.07 -0.79
C GLY A 258 -26.90 2.48 -0.75
N GLY A 259 -26.90 3.13 0.40
CA GLY A 259 -27.44 4.47 0.63
C GLY A 259 -26.39 5.44 1.16
N ILE A 260 -26.85 6.44 1.90
CA ILE A 260 -26.01 7.44 2.56
C ILE A 260 -26.29 7.42 4.06
N ALA A 261 -25.29 7.09 4.87
CA ALA A 261 -25.39 7.12 6.33
C ALA A 261 -24.41 8.13 6.92
N PHE A 262 -24.91 9.09 7.69
CA PHE A 262 -24.11 10.08 8.39
C PHE A 262 -24.48 10.14 9.88
N GLY A 263 -23.50 9.91 10.76
CA GLY A 263 -23.67 9.99 12.21
C GLY A 263 -23.44 8.65 12.90
N THR A 264 -24.31 8.27 13.83
CA THR A 264 -24.09 7.09 14.68
C THR A 264 -25.23 6.08 14.59
N GLY A 265 -24.93 4.80 14.44
CA GLY A 265 -25.94 3.75 14.57
C GLY A 265 -27.04 3.77 13.51
N ASN A 266 -26.83 4.44 12.38
CA ASN A 266 -27.85 4.51 11.33
C ASN A 266 -27.84 3.22 10.49
N THR A 267 -29.01 2.82 10.00
CA THR A 267 -29.19 1.70 9.07
C THR A 267 -29.86 2.21 7.79
N VAL A 268 -29.22 2.00 6.64
CA VAL A 268 -29.71 2.47 5.33
C VAL A 268 -29.72 1.35 4.30
N SER A 269 -30.74 1.30 3.46
CA SER A 269 -30.80 0.45 2.26
C SER A 269 -30.43 1.21 0.97
N SER A 270 -30.43 0.52 -0.16
CA SER A 270 -30.22 1.12 -1.48
C SER A 270 -31.14 2.32 -1.73
N ASN A 271 -30.57 3.42 -2.23
CA ASN A 271 -31.31 4.66 -2.54
C ASN A 271 -32.03 5.28 -1.32
N THR A 272 -31.42 5.22 -0.14
CA THR A 272 -31.94 5.82 1.09
C THR A 272 -30.91 6.67 1.81
N ILE A 273 -31.37 7.56 2.69
CA ILE A 273 -30.50 8.50 3.42
C ILE A 273 -30.85 8.47 4.91
N ALA A 274 -29.84 8.38 5.77
CA ALA A 274 -30.01 8.56 7.21
C ALA A 274 -28.96 9.53 7.77
N VAL A 275 -29.42 10.56 8.48
CA VAL A 275 -28.55 11.56 9.11
C VAL A 275 -28.93 11.74 10.57
N GLY A 276 -27.97 11.52 11.47
CA GLY A 276 -28.13 11.67 12.91
C GLY A 276 -27.80 10.38 13.65
N SER A 277 -28.64 9.98 14.61
CA SER A 277 -28.37 8.84 15.49
C SER A 277 -29.49 7.80 15.50
N GLY A 278 -29.15 6.54 15.27
CA GLY A 278 -30.07 5.42 15.40
C GLY A 278 -31.21 5.42 14.38
N ASN A 279 -31.07 6.13 13.26
CA ASN A 279 -32.12 6.20 12.25
C ASN A 279 -32.12 4.94 11.37
N THR A 280 -33.29 4.53 10.91
CA THR A 280 -33.49 3.45 9.95
C THR A 280 -34.22 4.01 8.73
N ALA A 281 -33.56 4.02 7.58
CA ALA A 281 -34.17 4.36 6.29
C ALA A 281 -34.20 3.11 5.41
N SER A 282 -35.40 2.66 5.08
CA SER A 282 -35.65 1.39 4.39
C SER A 282 -36.64 1.57 3.24
N GLY A 283 -36.35 0.92 2.12
CA GLY A 283 -37.15 1.05 0.90
C GLY A 283 -36.79 2.29 0.10
N THR A 284 -36.95 2.21 -1.22
CA THR A 284 -36.52 3.23 -2.17
C THR A 284 -37.05 4.62 -1.81
N GLU A 285 -36.21 5.65 -1.96
CA GLU A 285 -36.56 7.06 -1.74
C GLU A 285 -36.97 7.38 -0.29
N SER A 286 -36.46 6.61 0.68
CA SER A 286 -36.67 6.90 2.11
C SER A 286 -35.54 7.73 2.71
N MET A 287 -35.88 8.61 3.66
CA MET A 287 -34.93 9.44 4.38
C MET A 287 -35.30 9.56 5.87
N GLY A 288 -34.35 9.27 6.76
CA GLY A 288 -34.49 9.48 8.21
C GLY A 288 -33.54 10.56 8.72
N LEU A 289 -34.06 11.56 9.43
CA LEU A 289 -33.30 12.68 9.96
C LEU A 289 -33.54 12.85 11.46
N GLY A 290 -32.47 12.97 12.25
CA GLY A 290 -32.55 13.21 13.69
C GLY A 290 -32.19 11.98 14.52
N PHE A 291 -33.04 11.64 15.50
CA PHE A 291 -32.78 10.57 16.47
C PHE A 291 -33.88 9.51 16.39
N SER A 292 -33.47 8.26 16.13
CA SER A 292 -34.38 7.12 16.05
C SER A 292 -35.52 7.26 15.02
N ALA A 293 -35.29 8.02 13.94
CA ALA A 293 -36.23 8.10 12.82
C ALA A 293 -36.37 6.73 12.14
N THR A 294 -37.60 6.33 11.82
CA THR A 294 -37.87 5.13 11.01
C THR A 294 -38.64 5.55 9.77
N ALA A 295 -37.99 5.54 8.61
CA ALA A 295 -38.56 5.88 7.32
C ALA A 295 -38.71 4.63 6.43
N GLY A 296 -39.92 4.40 5.94
CA GLY A 296 -40.24 3.42 4.91
C GLY A 296 -40.18 4.01 3.50
N ALA A 297 -40.48 3.19 2.49
CA ALA A 297 -40.42 3.60 1.08
C ALA A 297 -41.20 4.89 0.79
N GLY A 298 -40.55 5.84 0.10
CA GLY A 298 -41.12 7.15 -0.24
C GLY A 298 -41.33 8.11 0.92
N GLN A 299 -40.83 7.80 2.13
CA GLN A 299 -41.02 8.64 3.32
C GLN A 299 -39.77 9.45 3.65
N ILE A 300 -39.98 10.72 4.03
CA ILE A 300 -38.99 11.50 4.76
C ILE A 300 -39.49 11.67 6.19
N VAL A 301 -38.74 11.16 7.17
CA VAL A 301 -39.08 11.23 8.59
C VAL A 301 -38.08 12.11 9.32
N TYR A 302 -38.57 13.19 9.90
CA TYR A 302 -37.83 14.02 10.84
C TYR A 302 -38.21 13.60 12.26
N ALA A 303 -37.27 13.05 13.03
CA ALA A 303 -37.52 12.56 14.38
C ALA A 303 -36.72 13.38 15.42
N ASN A 304 -37.40 14.33 16.04
CA ASN A 304 -36.96 15.09 17.20
C ASN A 304 -38.19 15.48 18.05
N ALA A 305 -37.98 15.90 19.29
CA ALA A 305 -39.07 16.38 20.14
C ALA A 305 -39.71 17.67 19.59
N GLN A 306 -38.92 18.51 18.91
CA GLN A 306 -39.36 19.78 18.35
C GLN A 306 -38.72 20.02 16.98
N HIS A 307 -39.50 20.58 16.06
CA HIS A 307 -39.06 21.04 14.74
C HIS A 307 -39.33 22.53 14.65
N ILE A 308 -38.29 23.34 14.75
CA ILE A 308 -38.39 24.79 14.87
C ILE A 308 -37.79 25.44 13.63
N PHE A 309 -38.53 26.37 13.03
CA PHE A 309 -38.10 27.11 11.84
C PHE A 309 -37.96 28.59 12.21
N TYR A 310 -36.74 29.12 12.09
CA TYR A 310 -36.44 30.54 12.29
C TYR A 310 -36.02 31.20 10.97
N SER A 311 -36.27 32.51 10.87
CA SER A 311 -35.67 33.34 9.82
C SER A 311 -34.17 33.58 10.08
N LYS A 312 -33.47 34.19 9.11
CA LYS A 312 -32.02 34.48 9.22
C LYS A 312 -31.72 35.24 10.51
N GLY A 313 -30.82 34.70 11.34
CA GLY A 313 -30.43 35.31 12.61
C GLY A 313 -31.39 35.06 13.78
N ASN A 314 -32.22 34.01 13.71
CA ASN A 314 -33.25 33.71 14.70
C ASN A 314 -34.32 34.81 14.85
N GLY A 315 -34.60 35.55 13.77
CA GLY A 315 -35.63 36.58 13.76
C GLY A 315 -37.06 36.03 13.68
N GLU A 316 -38.03 36.86 14.02
CA GLU A 316 -39.44 36.47 14.22
C GLU A 316 -40.24 36.22 12.93
N ASN A 317 -39.75 36.63 11.75
CA ASN A 317 -40.49 36.58 10.49
C ASN A 317 -40.20 35.31 9.65
N THR A 318 -40.43 34.13 10.22
CA THR A 318 -40.24 32.88 9.47
C THR A 318 -41.37 32.65 8.47
N ILE A 319 -41.04 32.53 7.18
CA ILE A 319 -41.96 32.07 6.15
C ILE A 319 -41.65 30.60 5.85
N VAL A 320 -42.60 29.71 6.15
CA VAL A 320 -42.52 28.28 5.79
C VAL A 320 -43.51 28.02 4.67
N GLY A 321 -43.01 27.80 3.45
CA GLY A 321 -43.84 27.42 2.31
C GLY A 321 -44.05 25.92 2.25
N ILE A 322 -45.31 25.48 2.13
CA ILE A 322 -45.67 24.09 1.79
C ILE A 322 -46.29 24.13 0.38
N ASN A 323 -45.58 23.58 -0.60
CA ASN A 323 -45.97 23.62 -2.01
C ASN A 323 -47.21 22.74 -2.29
N MET A 324 -48.38 23.34 -2.55
CA MET A 324 -49.56 22.60 -3.05
C MET A 324 -49.70 22.82 -4.57
N VAL A 325 -49.44 21.79 -5.39
CA VAL A 325 -50.01 21.71 -6.76
C VAL A 325 -50.58 20.30 -6.99
N PRO A 326 -51.89 20.06 -6.75
CA PRO A 326 -52.51 18.78 -7.03
C PRO A 326 -53.58 18.86 -8.12
N THR A 327 -53.48 18.02 -9.16
CA THR A 327 -54.65 17.56 -9.93
C THR A 327 -54.66 16.08 -10.33
N ALA A 328 -53.69 15.25 -9.92
CA ALA A 328 -53.88 13.89 -9.36
C ALA A 328 -52.60 13.02 -9.37
N ASN A 329 -52.48 12.09 -8.41
CA ASN A 329 -52.61 10.66 -8.74
C ASN A 329 -53.64 10.09 -7.74
N THR A 330 -54.56 9.28 -8.23
CA THR A 330 -55.92 9.13 -7.68
C THR A 330 -56.02 8.68 -6.22
N THR A 331 -57.08 9.21 -5.58
CA THR A 331 -57.84 8.76 -4.40
C THR A 331 -57.28 9.01 -2.99
N SER A 332 -57.78 10.11 -2.39
CA SER A 332 -58.07 10.31 -0.95
C SER A 332 -57.06 11.03 -0.04
N GLY A 333 -56.20 11.93 -0.55
CA GLY A 333 -55.26 12.72 0.27
C GLY A 333 -55.60 14.22 0.40
N ALA A 334 -55.64 14.74 1.62
CA ALA A 334 -55.71 16.18 1.91
C ALA A 334 -54.34 16.85 1.69
N ALA A 335 -54.31 18.05 1.13
CA ALA A 335 -53.06 18.73 0.76
C ALA A 335 -52.19 19.15 1.98
N ILE A 336 -52.81 19.33 3.16
CA ILE A 336 -52.15 19.41 4.48
C ILE A 336 -53.09 18.72 5.49
N GLN A 337 -52.68 17.63 6.13
CA GLN A 337 -53.46 16.97 7.18
C GLN A 337 -52.94 17.37 8.58
N ILE A 338 -53.65 18.27 9.25
CA ILE A 338 -53.36 18.66 10.64
C ILE A 338 -54.15 17.75 11.58
N LYS A 339 -53.52 16.70 12.11
CA LYS A 339 -54.10 15.91 13.21
C LYS A 339 -53.73 16.56 14.54
N GLY A 340 -54.69 17.22 15.19
CA GLY A 340 -54.49 17.70 16.55
C GLY A 340 -54.36 16.52 17.51
N ILE A 341 -53.36 16.55 18.40
CA ILE A 341 -53.40 15.74 19.62
C ILE A 341 -54.37 16.45 20.56
N LYS A 342 -55.38 15.74 21.06
CA LYS A 342 -56.34 16.30 22.02
C LYS A 342 -55.55 16.86 23.22
N PRO A 343 -55.58 18.18 23.50
CA PRO A 343 -54.94 18.71 24.70
C PRO A 343 -55.62 18.09 25.93
N ALA A 344 -54.89 17.97 27.04
CA ALA A 344 -55.45 17.44 28.30
C ALA A 344 -56.70 18.23 28.73
N ASP A 345 -56.76 19.53 28.42
CA ASP A 345 -57.90 20.40 28.64
C ASP A 345 -58.52 20.87 27.32
N ASN A 346 -59.84 20.79 27.22
CA ASN A 346 -60.59 21.14 25.99
C ASN A 346 -60.67 22.67 25.73
N ASN A 347 -60.02 23.48 26.57
CA ASN A 347 -60.11 24.94 26.55
C ASN A 347 -59.01 25.56 25.69
N CYS A 348 -59.33 26.66 25.00
CA CYS A 348 -58.36 27.50 24.32
C CYS A 348 -57.89 28.55 25.33
N THR A 349 -56.58 28.61 25.59
CA THR A 349 -55.98 29.60 26.49
C THR A 349 -55.18 30.64 25.70
N VAL A 350 -54.69 31.69 26.36
CA VAL A 350 -53.78 32.68 25.76
C VAL A 350 -52.49 32.06 25.23
N ASN A 351 -52.06 30.92 25.77
CA ASN A 351 -50.87 30.21 25.29
C ASN A 351 -51.12 29.45 23.98
N ASP A 352 -52.39 29.18 23.65
CA ASP A 352 -52.81 28.45 22.46
C ASP A 352 -53.30 29.38 21.34
N GLU A 353 -53.29 30.70 21.55
CA GLU A 353 -53.80 31.67 20.58
C GLU A 353 -53.09 31.53 19.22
N GLY A 354 -53.88 31.49 18.14
CA GLY A 354 -53.38 31.27 16.78
C GLY A 354 -53.15 29.79 16.41
N ALA A 355 -53.28 28.86 17.36
CA ALA A 355 -53.23 27.43 17.06
C ALA A 355 -54.44 27.01 16.22
N ILE A 356 -54.20 26.10 15.27
CA ILE A 356 -55.23 25.46 14.44
C ILE A 356 -55.32 23.99 14.82
N ARG A 357 -56.54 23.49 15.04
CA ARG A 357 -56.80 22.07 15.27
C ARG A 357 -57.91 21.54 14.38
N TYR A 358 -58.00 20.22 14.26
CA TYR A 358 -59.19 19.54 13.72
C TYR A 358 -60.02 19.00 14.87
N ASN A 359 -61.26 19.47 15.02
CA ASN A 359 -62.21 18.94 15.99
C ASN A 359 -62.86 17.67 15.41
N SER A 360 -62.45 16.50 15.88
CA SER A 360 -62.93 15.21 15.36
C SER A 360 -64.42 14.95 15.61
N ASN A 361 -65.01 15.58 16.64
CA ASN A 361 -66.42 15.41 16.96
C ASN A 361 -67.31 16.26 16.04
N LEU A 362 -66.94 17.53 15.86
CA LEU A 362 -67.67 18.46 14.99
C LEU A 362 -67.27 18.36 13.51
N ARG A 363 -66.16 17.65 13.21
CA ARG A 363 -65.59 17.45 11.88
C ARG A 363 -65.19 18.75 11.16
N VAL A 364 -64.78 19.76 11.93
CA VAL A 364 -64.36 21.09 11.41
C VAL A 364 -62.96 21.45 11.87
N HIS A 365 -62.29 22.30 11.12
CA HIS A 365 -61.08 22.98 11.59
C HIS A 365 -61.47 24.16 12.49
N GLU A 366 -60.75 24.31 13.60
CA GLU A 366 -60.97 25.38 14.57
C GLU A 366 -59.66 26.14 14.83
N GLY A 367 -59.76 27.46 14.98
CA GLY A 367 -58.70 28.31 15.50
C GLY A 367 -58.95 28.70 16.95
N CYS A 368 -57.90 28.83 17.75
CA CYS A 368 -57.97 29.36 19.11
C CYS A 368 -57.77 30.89 19.12
N ASN A 369 -58.69 31.63 19.75
CA ASN A 369 -58.65 33.09 19.89
C ASN A 369 -58.23 33.58 21.29
N GLY A 370 -57.44 32.78 22.01
CA GLY A 370 -56.99 33.05 23.38
C GLY A 370 -58.00 32.75 24.50
N SER A 371 -59.26 32.46 24.16
CA SER A 371 -60.31 32.11 25.14
C SER A 371 -61.28 31.00 24.72
N SER A 372 -61.42 30.75 23.42
CA SER A 372 -62.31 29.72 22.88
C SER A 372 -61.83 29.18 21.53
N TRP A 373 -62.17 27.92 21.26
CA TRP A 373 -62.00 27.34 19.93
C TRP A 373 -63.17 27.74 19.03
N LYS A 374 -62.90 28.29 17.86
CA LYS A 374 -63.90 28.73 16.88
C LYS A 374 -63.69 28.01 15.55
N ALA A 375 -64.75 27.45 15.00
CA ALA A 375 -64.71 26.86 13.67
C ALA A 375 -64.31 27.92 12.63
N PHE A 376 -63.45 27.54 11.68
CA PHE A 376 -63.29 28.31 10.45
C PHE A 376 -64.62 28.19 9.70
N THR A 377 -65.37 29.29 9.66
CA THR A 377 -66.68 29.34 9.04
C THR A 377 -66.62 28.89 7.58
N ASN A 378 -67.65 28.16 7.13
CA ASN A 378 -67.88 27.92 5.70
C ASN A 378 -68.17 29.21 4.95
#